data_AF-A0A330LJL5-F1
#
_entry.id   AF-A0A330LJL5-F1
#
_cell.length_a   1.000
_cell.length_b   1.000
_cell.length_c   1.000
_cell.angle_alpha   90.00
_cell.angle_beta   90.00
_cell.angle_gamma   90.00
#
_symmetry.space_group_name_H-M   'P 1'
#
loop_
_entity.id
_entity.type
_entity.pdbx_description
1 polymer ?
#
loop_
_entity_poly.entity_id
_entity_poly.type
_entity_poly.pdbx_seq_one_letter_code
_entity_poly.pdbx_strand_id
1 'polypeptide(L)'
;MTCHLDKRNMNNLCKGRINFCAEDSSYYYYFLESLTDLDFNVPEKVQIALNAVTNLRFQKVKMPQSWFFDYNNSDVSFSTGDIITLSSKGQNIQFVILEADELVSTCMLLEDTVQLSDIKKLARFDVIRVMNDRVQLRNTVAKKLADDSFSYVQIMA
;
A
#
# COMPACT_ATOMS: atom_id res chain seq x y z
N MET A 1 11.59 3.56 16.07
CA MET A 1 11.10 3.31 14.69
C MET A 1 11.57 1.93 14.27
N THR A 2 10.71 0.93 14.40
CA THR A 2 11.00 -0.45 13.98
C THR A 2 10.26 -0.71 12.68
N CYS A 3 10.99 -1.14 11.65
CA CYS A 3 10.36 -1.64 10.43
C CYS A 3 9.72 -3.00 10.72
N HIS A 4 8.46 -3.19 10.33
CA HIS A 4 7.71 -4.43 10.54
C HIS A 4 7.91 -5.45 9.38
N LEU A 5 8.99 -5.32 8.63
CA LEU A 5 9.30 -6.22 7.52
C LEU A 5 10.11 -7.43 8.01
N ASP A 6 9.47 -8.60 8.01
CA ASP A 6 10.13 -9.87 8.33
C ASP A 6 11.23 -10.21 7.31
N LYS A 7 12.42 -10.59 7.81
CA LYS A 7 13.59 -10.98 6.98
C LYS A 7 13.27 -12.06 5.94
N ARG A 8 12.32 -12.95 6.22
CA ARG A 8 11.89 -14.02 5.30
C ARG A 8 11.21 -13.45 4.05
N ASN A 9 10.49 -12.36 4.22
CA ASN A 9 9.73 -11.68 3.17
C ASN A 9 10.57 -10.65 2.40
N MET A 10 11.82 -10.41 2.80
CA MET A 10 12.68 -9.46 2.10
C MET A 10 13.25 -10.03 0.80
N ASN A 11 13.36 -9.19 -0.23
CA ASN A 11 13.94 -9.51 -1.53
C ASN A 11 15.48 -9.47 -1.49
N ASN A 12 16.15 -9.76 -2.62
CA ASN A 12 17.62 -9.80 -2.64
C ASN A 12 18.28 -8.42 -2.56
N LEU A 13 17.53 -7.35 -2.82
CA LEU A 13 18.07 -5.98 -2.78
C LEU A 13 18.49 -5.62 -1.36
N CYS A 14 17.81 -6.14 -0.34
CA CYS A 14 18.09 -5.84 1.07
C CYS A 14 19.45 -6.37 1.59
N LYS A 15 20.28 -7.01 0.75
CA LYS A 15 21.58 -7.55 1.14
C LYS A 15 22.61 -6.42 1.21
N GLY A 16 22.84 -5.90 2.42
CA GLY A 16 23.89 -4.92 2.70
C GLY A 16 23.34 -3.61 3.25
N ARG A 17 24.17 -2.56 3.21
CA ARG A 17 23.72 -1.19 3.54
C ARG A 17 23.20 -0.52 2.28
N ILE A 18 21.99 -0.01 2.37
CA ILE A 18 21.30 0.65 1.27
C ILE A 18 20.91 2.03 1.73
N ASN A 19 21.27 3.03 0.94
CA ASN A 19 20.93 4.41 1.23
C ASN A 19 19.52 4.71 0.71
N PHE A 20 18.86 5.63 1.40
CA PHE A 20 17.60 6.23 0.97
C PHE A 20 17.86 7.10 -0.26
N CYS A 21 17.21 6.82 -1.38
CA CYS A 21 17.42 7.53 -2.64
C CYS A 21 16.35 8.61 -2.89
N ALA A 22 16.50 9.35 -3.99
CA ALA A 22 15.52 10.35 -4.40
C ALA A 22 14.16 9.72 -4.72
N GLU A 23 14.13 8.53 -5.33
CA GLU A 23 12.89 7.80 -5.63
C GLU A 23 12.14 7.41 -4.36
N ASP A 24 12.85 6.89 -3.35
CA ASP A 24 12.27 6.59 -2.03
C ASP A 24 11.65 7.85 -1.39
N SER A 25 12.30 9.01 -1.58
CA SER A 25 11.81 10.31 -1.08
C SER A 25 10.50 10.70 -1.76
N SER A 26 10.40 10.51 -3.08
CA SER A 26 9.17 10.79 -3.83
C SER A 26 8.02 9.93 -3.35
N TYR A 27 8.21 8.61 -3.20
CA TYR A 27 7.18 7.72 -2.68
C TYR A 27 6.81 8.06 -1.23
N TYR A 28 7.79 8.45 -0.40
CA TYR A 28 7.54 8.85 0.98
C TYR A 28 6.57 10.04 1.06
N TYR A 29 6.82 11.11 0.28
CA TYR A 29 5.93 12.27 0.27
C TYR A 29 4.56 11.93 -0.31
N TYR A 30 4.50 11.07 -1.32
CA TYR A 30 3.25 10.64 -1.91
C TYR A 30 2.37 9.87 -0.90
N PHE A 31 2.94 8.92 -0.16
CA PHE A 31 2.22 8.24 0.91
C PHE A 31 1.80 9.19 2.02
N LEU A 32 2.65 10.14 2.42
CA LEU A 32 2.26 11.13 3.43
C LEU A 32 1.05 11.96 2.97
N GLU A 33 1.02 12.39 1.71
CA GLU A 33 -0.07 13.17 1.15
C GLU A 33 -1.38 12.38 1.18
N SER A 34 -1.35 11.11 0.77
CA SER A 34 -2.53 10.22 0.80
C SER A 34 -3.08 9.96 2.21
N LEU A 35 -2.24 10.06 3.23
CA LEU A 35 -2.63 9.87 4.63
C LEU A 35 -3.15 11.16 5.29
N THR A 36 -3.13 12.30 4.59
CA THR A 36 -3.51 13.61 5.16
C THR A 36 -4.93 13.59 5.72
N ASP A 37 -5.86 13.01 4.96
CA ASP A 37 -7.30 12.97 5.28
C ASP A 37 -7.69 11.85 6.27
N LEU A 38 -6.71 11.06 6.74
CA LEU A 38 -6.95 10.00 7.73
C LEU A 38 -6.72 10.53 9.16
N ASP A 39 -7.55 10.03 10.08
CA ASP A 39 -7.51 10.34 11.52
C ASP A 39 -6.36 9.62 12.25
N PHE A 40 -5.15 9.67 11.70
CA PHE A 40 -3.93 9.20 12.35
C PHE A 40 -3.14 10.37 12.95
N ASN A 41 -2.40 10.12 14.03
CA ASN A 41 -1.49 11.13 14.54
C ASN A 41 -0.28 11.32 13.61
N VAL A 42 0.40 12.46 13.70
CA VAL A 42 1.54 12.79 12.83
C VAL A 42 2.65 11.72 12.91
N PRO A 43 3.09 11.26 14.09
CA PRO A 43 4.05 10.15 14.20
C PRO A 43 3.62 8.87 13.49
N GLU A 44 2.33 8.52 13.56
CA GLU A 44 1.77 7.35 12.89
C GLU A 44 1.79 7.48 11.38
N LYS A 45 1.40 8.65 10.84
CA LYS A 45 1.46 8.90 9.38
C LYS A 45 2.88 8.73 8.85
N VAL A 46 3.88 9.26 9.58
CA VAL A 46 5.30 9.07 9.25
C VAL A 46 5.69 7.60 9.30
N GLN A 47 5.27 6.86 10.33
CA GLN A 47 5.59 5.45 10.46
C GLN A 47 4.93 4.59 9.37
N ILE A 48 3.70 4.92 8.95
CA ILE A 48 3.01 4.27 7.83
C ILE A 48 3.78 4.54 6.54
N ALA A 49 4.10 5.79 6.22
CA ALA A 49 4.81 6.16 4.99
C ALA A 49 6.18 5.47 4.89
N LEU A 50 6.95 5.43 5.98
CA LEU A 50 8.25 4.72 6.01
C LEU A 50 8.10 3.22 5.79
N ASN A 51 7.13 2.57 6.43
CA ASN A 51 6.87 1.15 6.20
C ASN A 51 6.35 0.87 4.78
N ALA A 52 5.56 1.79 4.20
CA ALA A 52 5.07 1.68 2.84
C ALA A 52 6.23 1.68 1.83
N VAL A 53 7.13 2.66 1.92
CA VAL A 53 8.34 2.73 1.07
C VAL A 53 9.22 1.50 1.27
N THR A 54 9.42 1.08 2.52
CA THR A 54 10.25 -0.09 2.82
C THR A 54 9.66 -1.38 2.22
N ASN A 55 8.35 -1.57 2.34
CA ASN A 55 7.67 -2.71 1.73
C ASN A 55 7.68 -2.63 0.21
N LEU A 56 7.41 -1.46 -0.38
CA LEU A 56 7.45 -1.27 -1.82
C LEU A 56 8.80 -1.69 -2.42
N ARG A 57 9.90 -1.30 -1.76
CA ARG A 57 11.25 -1.56 -2.27
C ARG A 57 11.80 -2.94 -1.92
N PHE A 58 11.51 -3.45 -0.73
CA PHE A 58 12.19 -4.64 -0.19
C PHE A 58 11.31 -5.86 -0.03
N GLN A 59 9.99 -5.77 -0.22
CA GLN A 59 9.11 -6.93 -0.13
C GLN A 59 9.34 -7.87 -1.33
N LYS A 60 9.35 -9.17 -1.08
CA LYS A 60 9.23 -10.19 -2.13
C LYS A 60 7.83 -10.15 -2.69
N VAL A 61 7.73 -10.26 -4.01
CA VAL A 61 6.45 -10.44 -4.69
C VAL A 61 5.73 -11.66 -4.12
N LYS A 62 4.53 -11.44 -3.59
CA LYS A 62 3.66 -12.49 -3.07
C LYS A 62 2.67 -12.93 -4.12
N MET A 63 2.20 -14.18 -4.01
CA MET A 63 1.05 -14.64 -4.77
C MET A 63 -0.23 -13.92 -4.31
N PRO A 64 -1.17 -13.63 -5.22
CA PRO A 64 -2.46 -13.07 -4.85
C PRO A 64 -3.23 -13.99 -3.90
N GLN A 65 -3.82 -13.42 -2.86
CA GLN A 65 -4.63 -14.12 -1.85
C GLN A 65 -6.02 -13.49 -1.76
N SER A 66 -6.73 -13.39 -2.90
CA SER A 66 -8.04 -12.73 -2.99
C SER A 66 -9.18 -13.52 -2.35
N TRP A 67 -9.04 -14.84 -2.13
CA TRP A 67 -10.11 -15.71 -1.60
C TRP A 67 -10.57 -15.36 -0.17
N PHE A 68 -9.80 -14.54 0.56
CA PHE A 68 -10.17 -14.08 1.89
C PHE A 68 -11.16 -12.90 1.86
N PHE A 69 -11.32 -12.26 0.71
CA PHE A 69 -12.07 -11.03 0.56
C PHE A 69 -13.30 -11.23 -0.33
N ASP A 70 -14.36 -10.48 -0.03
CA ASP A 70 -15.60 -10.52 -0.80
C ASP A 70 -15.42 -9.85 -2.17
N TYR A 71 -16.19 -10.30 -3.15
CA TYR A 71 -16.16 -9.73 -4.48
C TYR A 71 -16.79 -8.33 -4.48
N ASN A 72 -16.09 -7.37 -5.08
CA ASN A 72 -16.55 -6.02 -5.31
C ASN A 72 -16.30 -5.66 -6.78
N ASN A 73 -17.36 -5.58 -7.57
CA ASN A 73 -17.26 -5.33 -9.01
C ASN A 73 -16.98 -3.85 -9.31
N SER A 74 -15.81 -3.35 -8.90
CA SER A 74 -15.41 -1.98 -9.18
C SER A 74 -14.62 -1.93 -10.49
N ASP A 75 -15.14 -1.21 -11.49
CA ASP A 75 -14.41 -0.87 -12.73
C ASP A 75 -13.46 0.33 -12.52
N VAL A 76 -12.98 0.53 -11.30
CA VAL A 76 -12.14 1.67 -10.95
C VAL A 76 -10.66 1.29 -11.10
N SER A 77 -9.90 2.14 -11.80
CA SER A 77 -8.45 2.04 -11.84
C SER A 77 -7.86 2.52 -10.52
N PHE A 78 -6.93 1.74 -9.96
CA PHE A 78 -6.23 2.09 -8.74
C PHE A 78 -4.83 2.63 -9.04
N SER A 79 -4.34 3.48 -8.16
CA SER A 79 -2.99 4.02 -8.17
C SER A 79 -2.28 3.72 -6.85
N THR A 80 -0.95 3.79 -6.87
CA THR A 80 -0.16 3.74 -5.62
C THR A 80 -0.68 4.81 -4.66
N GLY A 81 -0.57 4.60 -3.35
CA GLY A 81 -0.99 5.57 -2.35
C GLY A 81 -2.50 5.65 -2.15
N ASP A 82 -3.33 5.06 -3.01
CA ASP A 82 -4.77 5.04 -2.79
C ASP A 82 -5.13 4.29 -1.50
N ILE A 83 -6.06 4.88 -0.76
CA ILE A 83 -6.64 4.26 0.44
C ILE A 83 -7.84 3.44 -0.01
N ILE A 84 -7.80 2.16 0.31
CA ILE A 84 -8.81 1.21 -0.11
C ILE A 84 -9.37 0.46 1.09
N THR A 85 -10.53 -0.14 0.87
CA THR A 85 -11.21 -1.02 1.80
C THR A 85 -11.38 -2.38 1.16
N LEU A 86 -11.07 -3.44 1.90
CA LEU A 86 -11.35 -4.82 1.53
C LEU A 86 -12.36 -5.40 2.53
N SER A 87 -13.47 -5.95 2.02
CA SER A 87 -14.45 -6.64 2.87
C SER A 87 -14.02 -8.08 3.09
N SER A 88 -14.03 -8.54 4.34
CA SER A 88 -13.84 -9.94 4.71
C SER A 88 -14.82 -10.32 5.82
N LYS A 89 -15.69 -11.31 5.59
CA LYS A 89 -16.64 -11.82 6.59
C LYS A 89 -17.51 -10.71 7.23
N GLY A 90 -17.88 -9.70 6.44
CA GLY A 90 -18.68 -8.56 6.91
C GLY A 90 -17.89 -7.48 7.65
N GLN A 91 -16.56 -7.57 7.70
CA GLN A 91 -15.68 -6.51 8.21
C GLN A 91 -15.01 -5.77 7.06
N ASN A 92 -15.07 -4.44 7.10
CA ASN A 92 -14.41 -3.56 6.15
C ASN A 92 -13.04 -3.15 6.70
N ILE A 93 -11.99 -3.63 6.04
CA ILE A 93 -10.61 -3.48 6.51
C ILE A 93 -9.86 -2.48 5.63
N GLN A 94 -9.12 -1.56 6.25
CA GLN A 94 -8.41 -0.49 5.54
C GLN A 94 -6.97 -0.86 5.15
N PHE A 95 -6.65 -0.59 3.89
CA PHE A 95 -5.32 -0.77 3.32
C PHE A 95 -4.89 0.47 2.53
N VAL A 96 -3.58 0.60 2.32
CA VAL A 96 -2.99 1.51 1.33
C VAL A 96 -2.37 0.69 0.20
N ILE A 97 -2.56 1.12 -1.04
CA ILE A 97 -1.95 0.48 -2.21
C ILE A 97 -0.49 0.89 -2.30
N LEU A 98 0.42 -0.09 -2.36
CA LEU A 98 1.85 0.14 -2.60
C LEU A 98 2.14 0.15 -4.09
N GLU A 99 1.57 -0.80 -4.82
CA GLU A 99 1.77 -0.99 -6.24
C GLU A 99 0.44 -1.44 -6.85
N ALA A 100 0.03 -0.80 -7.93
CA ALA A 100 -1.18 -1.12 -8.67
C ALA A 100 -0.81 -1.70 -10.04
N ASP A 101 -1.30 -2.91 -10.33
CA ASP A 101 -1.33 -3.47 -11.68
C ASP A 101 -2.77 -3.45 -12.22
N GLU A 102 -2.96 -3.82 -13.48
CA GLU A 102 -4.27 -3.89 -14.14
C GLU A 102 -5.25 -4.86 -13.45
N LEU A 103 -4.75 -6.01 -12.98
CA LEU A 103 -5.59 -7.08 -12.42
C LEU A 103 -5.41 -7.27 -10.92
N VAL A 104 -4.28 -6.85 -10.38
CA VAL A 104 -3.85 -7.21 -9.03
C VAL A 104 -3.16 -6.01 -8.39
N SER A 105 -3.48 -5.73 -7.14
CA SER A 105 -2.81 -4.70 -6.35
C SER A 105 -2.08 -5.29 -5.15
N THR A 106 -0.92 -4.70 -4.84
CA THR A 106 -0.16 -4.99 -3.63
C THR A 106 -0.53 -3.95 -2.57
N CYS A 107 -1.07 -4.41 -1.45
CA CYS A 107 -1.70 -3.55 -0.45
C CYS A 107 -1.09 -3.79 0.94
N MET A 108 -0.92 -2.72 1.71
CA MET A 108 -0.39 -2.76 3.09
C MET A 108 -1.49 -2.45 4.11
N LEU A 109 -1.58 -3.27 5.16
CA LEU A 109 -2.59 -3.11 6.21
C LEU A 109 -2.32 -1.87 7.07
N LEU A 110 -3.36 -1.06 7.30
CA LEU A 110 -3.30 0.13 8.15
C LEU A 110 -3.76 -0.13 9.58
N GLU A 111 -4.63 -1.12 9.79
CA GLU A 111 -5.17 -1.51 11.10
C GLU A 111 -4.17 -2.33 11.93
N ASP A 112 -4.38 -2.37 13.25
CA ASP A 112 -3.44 -3.02 14.17
C ASP A 112 -3.33 -4.52 13.94
N THR A 113 -4.47 -5.22 13.84
CA THR A 113 -4.48 -6.64 13.48
C THR A 113 -5.83 -7.09 12.96
N VAL A 114 -5.80 -7.98 11.98
CA VAL A 114 -6.99 -8.51 11.31
C VAL A 114 -6.88 -10.01 11.15
N GLN A 115 -7.94 -10.71 11.54
CA GLN A 115 -8.07 -12.16 11.38
C GLN A 115 -8.86 -12.46 10.10
N LEU A 116 -8.18 -12.84 9.02
CA LEU A 116 -8.83 -13.18 7.74
C LEU A 116 -9.44 -14.60 7.79
N SER A 117 -8.74 -15.54 8.41
CA SER A 117 -9.22 -16.91 8.63
C SER A 117 -8.65 -17.48 9.93
N ASP A 118 -9.04 -18.70 10.30
CA ASP A 118 -8.53 -19.36 11.51
C ASP A 118 -7.00 -19.57 11.47
N ILE A 119 -6.43 -19.59 10.25
CA ILE A 119 -5.01 -19.87 10.00
C ILE A 119 -4.26 -18.60 9.58
N LYS A 120 -4.96 -17.58 9.05
CA LYS A 120 -4.35 -16.37 8.52
C LYS A 120 -4.73 -15.14 9.34
N LYS A 121 -3.72 -14.59 9.99
CA LYS A 121 -3.75 -13.29 10.66
C LYS A 121 -2.80 -12.33 9.95
N LEU A 122 -3.20 -11.07 9.86
CA LEU A 122 -2.38 -9.95 9.43
C LEU A 122 -2.16 -9.01 10.62
N ALA A 123 -0.94 -8.51 10.75
CA ALA A 123 -0.58 -7.44 11.67
C ALA A 123 -0.37 -6.13 10.89
N ARG A 124 -0.41 -5.00 11.59
CA ARG A 124 -0.15 -3.68 11.01
C ARG A 124 1.11 -3.69 10.15
N PHE A 125 1.02 -3.06 8.97
CA PHE A 125 2.07 -3.02 7.95
C PHE A 125 2.35 -4.33 7.21
N ASP A 126 1.62 -5.41 7.48
CA ASP A 126 1.68 -6.59 6.63
C ASP A 126 1.16 -6.27 5.24
N VAL A 127 1.82 -6.86 4.24
CA VAL A 127 1.44 -6.72 2.85
C VAL A 127 0.77 -7.98 2.35
N ILE A 128 -0.32 -7.79 1.64
CA ILE A 128 -1.07 -8.80 0.91
C ILE A 128 -1.23 -8.35 -0.55
N ARG A 129 -1.23 -9.32 -1.47
CA ARG A 129 -1.51 -9.06 -2.87
C ARG A 129 -2.91 -9.57 -3.16
N VAL A 130 -3.76 -8.74 -3.78
CA VAL A 130 -5.18 -9.03 -3.98
C VAL A 130 -5.60 -8.66 -5.40
N MET A 131 -6.62 -9.34 -5.90
CA MET A 131 -7.21 -9.00 -7.20
C MET A 131 -8.05 -7.72 -7.06
N ASN A 132 -8.04 -6.91 -8.11
CA ASN A 132 -8.73 -5.61 -8.13
C ASN A 132 -10.25 -5.76 -8.03
N ASP A 133 -10.79 -6.91 -8.40
CA ASP A 133 -12.20 -7.32 -8.24
C ASP A 133 -12.66 -7.47 -6.78
N ARG A 134 -11.78 -7.27 -5.79
CA ARG A 134 -12.11 -7.25 -4.35
C ARG A 134 -11.98 -5.88 -3.72
N VAL A 135 -11.39 -4.94 -4.44
CA VAL A 135 -10.94 -3.66 -3.90
C VAL A 135 -12.08 -2.65 -3.95
N GLN A 136 -12.27 -1.90 -2.87
CA GLN A 136 -13.16 -0.74 -2.84
C GLN A 136 -12.36 0.52 -2.56
N LEU A 137 -12.44 1.52 -3.44
CA LEU A 137 -11.84 2.82 -3.16
C LEU A 137 -12.52 3.45 -1.94
N ARG A 138 -11.75 3.92 -0.96
CA ARG A 138 -12.30 4.76 0.10
C ARG A 138 -12.66 6.08 -0.55
N ASN A 139 -13.94 6.45 -0.54
CA ASN A 139 -14.41 7.74 -1.05
C ASN A 139 -13.82 8.88 -0.22
N THR A 140 -12.58 9.25 -0.49
CA THR A 140 -12.06 10.57 -0.19
C THR A 140 -12.55 11.45 -1.34
N VAL A 141 -13.14 12.61 -1.03
CA VAL A 141 -13.68 13.56 -2.01
C VAL A 141 -12.73 13.62 -3.21
N ALA A 142 -13.24 13.25 -4.39
CA ALA A 142 -12.44 13.05 -5.59
C ALA A 142 -11.40 14.15 -5.74
N LYS A 143 -10.12 13.83 -5.49
CA LYS A 143 -9.04 14.61 -6.08
C LYS A 143 -9.20 14.36 -7.58
N LYS A 144 -9.86 15.31 -8.26
CA LYS A 144 -9.71 15.45 -9.70
C LYS A 144 -8.21 15.45 -9.94
N LEU A 145 -7.73 14.41 -10.62
CA LEU A 145 -6.42 14.42 -11.27
C LEU A 145 -6.44 15.60 -12.23
N ALA A 146 -6.03 16.76 -11.72
CA ALA A 146 -5.45 17.78 -12.55
C ALA A 146 -4.05 17.27 -12.92
N ASP A 147 -3.96 16.79 -14.15
CA ASP A 147 -2.94 17.22 -15.10
C ASP A 147 -1.49 16.76 -14.84
N ASP A 148 -1.09 15.69 -15.54
CA ASP A 148 0.13 15.59 -16.36
C ASP A 148 1.45 16.21 -15.85
N SER A 149 1.70 16.21 -14.55
CA SER A 149 2.92 16.77 -13.96
C SER A 149 3.99 15.72 -13.64
N PHE A 150 4.05 14.61 -14.39
CA PHE A 150 5.19 13.69 -14.40
C PHE A 150 6.02 13.73 -15.70
N SER A 151 5.75 14.66 -16.61
CA SER A 151 6.57 14.85 -17.82
C SER A 151 7.87 15.66 -17.61
N TYR A 152 8.13 16.21 -16.42
CA TYR A 152 9.25 17.16 -16.22
C TYR A 152 10.61 16.54 -15.86
N VAL A 153 10.73 15.22 -15.71
CA VAL A 153 12.02 14.59 -15.38
C VAL A 153 12.78 14.08 -16.62
N GLN A 154 12.23 14.24 -17.83
CA GLN A 154 12.89 13.79 -19.07
C GLN A 154 13.43 14.92 -19.98
N ILE A 155 13.50 16.16 -19.49
CA ILE A 155 14.20 17.24 -20.19
C ILE A 155 15.15 17.89 -19.19
N MET A 156 16.36 17.36 -19.07
CA MET A 156 17.64 18.00 -18.71
C MET A 156 18.65 16.87 -18.49
N ALA A 157 19.09 16.26 -19.59
CA ALA A 157 20.35 15.54 -19.73
C ALA A 157 20.89 15.80 -21.14
#